data_AF-A0A929FBR7-F1
#
_entry.id   AF-A0A929FBR7-F1
#
_cell.length_a   1.000
_cell.length_b   1.000
_cell.length_c   1.000
_cell.angle_alpha   90.00
_cell.angle_beta   90.00
_cell.angle_gamma   90.00
#
_symmetry.space_group_name_H-M   'P 1'
#
loop_
_entity.id
_entity.type
_entity.pdbx_description
1 polymer ?
#
loop_
_entity_poly.entity_id
_entity_poly.type
_entity_poly.pdbx_seq_one_letter_code
_entity_poly.pdbx_strand_id
1 'polypeptide(L)'
;AIPSYELTVEFWLPFDLMLDLKADSWKIKSQKRGRSRTSVPLGSKHKVVVRSFDRYDVKSDYNNLVKTWNKLNSYSITKSDFNIVTTKIVYLSCWAKLESLLQASDPYKLGMAIACSLNSEKQKKDKLIEKILDSGIPIVVWSRDRNLENLEKNMCSLFNLAHLTDDSHLLEKISNIRKFADDQQPLGYHLGVWCDVPQKITEIQKFRKQARLEA
;
A
#
# COMPACT_ATOMS: atom_id res chain seq x y z
N ALA A 1 -25.86 21.66 9.45
CA ALA A 1 -25.44 20.53 8.61
C ALA A 1 -25.15 19.35 9.52
N ILE A 2 -25.64 18.14 9.21
CA ILE A 2 -25.25 16.93 9.94
C ILE A 2 -23.81 16.63 9.53
N PRO A 3 -22.86 16.49 10.46
CA PRO A 3 -21.49 16.14 10.11
C PRO A 3 -21.49 14.77 9.41
N SER A 4 -21.04 14.77 8.15
CA SER A 4 -20.79 13.56 7.38
C SER A 4 -19.44 12.99 7.81
N TYR A 5 -19.45 11.98 8.67
CA TYR A 5 -18.24 11.26 9.03
C TYR A 5 -18.00 10.12 8.01
N GLU A 6 -16.86 10.15 7.33
CA GLU A 6 -16.43 9.05 6.47
C GLU A 6 -15.71 8.00 7.32
N LEU A 7 -16.43 6.95 7.72
CA LEU A 7 -15.85 5.83 8.48
C LEU A 7 -14.86 5.05 7.60
N THR A 8 -13.60 4.98 8.06
CA THR A 8 -12.58 4.05 7.52
C THR A 8 -12.47 2.84 8.45
N VAL A 9 -12.59 1.64 7.89
CA VAL A 9 -12.42 0.37 8.60
C VAL A 9 -11.11 -0.27 8.18
N GLU A 10 -10.23 -0.52 9.13
CA GLU A 10 -8.92 -1.10 8.88
C GLU A 10 -8.83 -2.53 9.43
N PHE A 11 -8.44 -3.47 8.59
CA PHE A 11 -8.25 -4.88 8.92
C PHE A 11 -6.79 -5.26 8.82
N TRP A 12 -6.31 -6.01 9.81
CA TRP A 12 -4.98 -6.59 9.84
C TRP A 12 -5.09 -8.11 9.72
N LEU A 13 -4.58 -8.67 8.62
CA LEU A 13 -4.67 -10.09 8.31
C LEU A 13 -3.27 -10.70 8.13
N PRO A 14 -3.13 -12.03 8.24
CA PRO A 14 -1.97 -12.73 7.70
C PRO A 14 -1.81 -12.45 6.19
N PHE A 15 -0.56 -12.44 5.72
CA PHE A 15 -0.25 -12.13 4.32
C PHE A 15 -0.98 -13.05 3.35
N ASP A 16 -0.99 -14.36 3.63
CA ASP A 16 -1.65 -15.35 2.78
C ASP A 16 -3.16 -15.08 2.65
N LEU A 17 -3.83 -14.67 3.73
CA LEU A 17 -5.25 -14.33 3.69
C LEU A 17 -5.52 -13.07 2.85
N MET A 18 -4.58 -12.13 2.76
CA MET A 18 -4.74 -10.97 1.89
C MET A 18 -4.71 -11.34 0.40
N LEU A 19 -3.98 -12.39 0.02
CA LEU A 19 -3.91 -12.85 -1.36
C LEU A 19 -5.20 -13.54 -1.80
N ASP A 20 -5.84 -14.25 -0.88
CA ASP A 20 -7.03 -15.06 -1.17
C ASP A 20 -8.35 -14.27 -1.03
N LEU A 21 -8.38 -13.23 -0.20
CA LEU A 21 -9.61 -12.51 0.14
C LEU A 21 -9.79 -11.23 -0.67
N LYS A 22 -10.92 -11.13 -1.39
CA LYS A 22 -11.35 -9.89 -2.05
C LYS A 22 -12.07 -8.98 -1.07
N ALA A 23 -11.45 -7.88 -0.67
CA ALA A 23 -12.00 -6.92 0.31
C ALA A 23 -13.42 -6.42 -0.05
N ASP A 24 -13.69 -6.18 -1.34
CA ASP A 24 -14.99 -5.69 -1.82
C ASP A 24 -16.14 -6.69 -1.59
N SER A 25 -15.81 -7.97 -1.41
CA SER A 25 -16.78 -9.04 -1.13
C SER A 25 -17.14 -9.18 0.35
N TRP A 26 -16.46 -8.47 1.24
CA TRP A 26 -16.60 -8.64 2.69
C TRP A 26 -17.94 -8.11 3.19
N LYS A 27 -18.56 -8.88 4.09
CA LYS A 27 -19.85 -8.54 4.69
C LYS A 27 -19.82 -8.77 6.20
N ILE A 28 -20.39 -7.85 6.96
CA ILE A 28 -20.63 -8.03 8.40
C ILE A 28 -22.05 -8.53 8.61
N LYS A 29 -22.22 -9.50 9.51
CA LYS A 29 -23.54 -9.91 10.01
C LYS A 29 -23.98 -8.91 11.08
N SER A 30 -25.00 -8.11 10.81
CA SER A 30 -25.59 -7.24 11.84
C SER A 30 -26.59 -8.05 12.68
N GLN A 31 -26.35 -8.13 13.99
CA GLN A 31 -27.39 -8.51 14.95
C GLN A 31 -28.13 -7.25 15.39
N LYS A 32 -29.15 -6.82 14.64
CA LYS A 32 -30.16 -5.95 15.24
C LYS A 32 -31.02 -6.82 16.15
N ARG A 33 -31.05 -6.52 17.46
CA ARG A 33 -31.92 -7.18 18.44
C ARG A 33 -33.33 -7.29 17.85
N GLY A 34 -33.83 -8.52 17.66
CA GLY A 34 -35.18 -8.80 17.18
C GLY A 34 -35.41 -8.83 15.67
N ARG A 35 -34.39 -8.67 14.79
CA ARG A 35 -34.56 -8.83 13.33
C ARG A 35 -33.57 -9.83 12.74
N SER A 36 -33.97 -10.49 11.65
CA SER A 36 -33.15 -11.40 10.84
C SER A 36 -31.76 -10.82 10.59
N ARG A 37 -30.72 -11.66 10.69
CA ARG A 37 -29.32 -11.28 10.44
C ARG A 37 -29.18 -10.72 9.03
N THR A 38 -29.12 -9.39 8.91
CA THR A 38 -28.86 -8.76 7.62
C THR A 38 -27.35 -8.70 7.39
N SER A 39 -26.94 -9.14 6.20
CA SER A 39 -25.56 -9.07 5.75
C SER A 39 -25.31 -7.69 5.15
N VAL A 40 -24.42 -6.91 5.75
CA VAL A 40 -24.09 -5.56 5.28
C VAL A 40 -22.74 -5.58 4.56
N PRO A 41 -22.66 -5.15 3.29
CA PRO A 41 -21.38 -5.07 2.60
C PRO A 41 -20.52 -3.96 3.22
N LEU A 42 -19.25 -4.28 3.47
CA LEU A 42 -18.25 -3.36 4.03
C LEU A 42 -17.61 -2.50 2.94
N GLY A 43 -16.95 -3.17 1.98
CA GLY A 43 -16.14 -2.50 0.95
C GLY A 43 -16.93 -1.59 0.02
N SER A 44 -18.23 -1.84 -0.15
CA SER A 44 -19.10 -0.99 -0.98
C SER A 44 -19.73 0.20 -0.25
N LYS A 45 -19.56 0.31 1.08
CA LYS A 45 -20.19 1.35 1.91
C LYS A 45 -19.21 2.19 2.71
N HIS A 46 -18.04 1.64 3.01
CA HIS A 46 -17.02 2.26 3.83
C HIS A 46 -15.67 2.11 3.16
N LYS A 47 -14.76 3.04 3.44
CA LYS A 47 -13.36 2.89 3.05
C LYS A 47 -12.78 1.72 3.84
N VAL A 48 -12.39 0.66 3.15
CA VAL A 48 -11.75 -0.52 3.75
C VAL A 48 -10.26 -0.51 3.42
N VAL A 49 -9.43 -0.56 4.45
CA VAL A 49 -7.98 -0.72 4.33
C VAL A 49 -7.62 -2.10 4.87
N VAL A 50 -6.88 -2.88 4.09
CA VAL A 50 -6.40 -4.20 4.50
C VAL A 50 -4.89 -4.18 4.54
N ARG A 51 -4.30 -4.58 5.67
CA ARG A 51 -2.87 -4.63 5.90
C ARG A 51 -2.44 -5.99 6.40
N SER A 52 -1.17 -6.31 6.16
CA SER A 52 -0.56 -7.53 6.66
C SER A 52 0.13 -7.26 7.98
N PHE A 53 -0.05 -8.11 8.99
CA PHE A 53 0.63 -7.94 10.28
C PHE A 53 1.94 -8.73 10.44
N ASP A 54 2.25 -9.61 9.49
CA ASP A 54 3.30 -10.64 9.54
C ASP A 54 4.37 -10.46 8.46
N ARG A 55 4.26 -9.44 7.61
CA ARG A 55 5.28 -9.14 6.57
C ARG A 55 6.67 -8.80 7.14
N TYR A 56 6.72 -8.34 8.38
CA TYR A 56 7.95 -7.90 9.05
C TYR A 56 8.27 -8.79 10.26
N ASP A 57 8.17 -10.10 10.08
CA ASP A 57 8.63 -11.06 11.09
C ASP A 57 10.17 -11.09 11.18
N VAL A 58 10.88 -10.70 10.11
CA VAL A 58 12.33 -10.55 10.09
C VAL A 58 12.73 -9.15 10.58
N LYS A 59 13.56 -9.10 11.63
CA LYS A 59 13.97 -7.84 12.28
C LYS A 59 14.77 -6.90 11.36
N SER A 60 15.59 -7.43 10.45
CA SER A 60 16.36 -6.64 9.49
C SER A 60 15.45 -5.79 8.60
N ASP A 61 14.39 -6.40 8.09
CA ASP A 61 13.50 -5.80 7.10
C ASP A 61 12.72 -4.67 7.75
N TYR A 62 12.24 -4.90 8.98
CA TYR A 62 11.62 -3.85 9.79
C TYR A 62 12.58 -2.68 10.06
N ASN A 63 13.84 -2.97 10.42
CA ASN A 63 14.83 -1.93 10.66
C ASN A 63 15.13 -1.13 9.38
N ASN A 64 15.14 -1.79 8.21
CA ASN A 64 15.33 -1.12 6.94
C ASN A 64 14.14 -0.22 6.61
N LEU A 65 12.91 -0.69 6.84
CA LEU A 65 11.71 0.14 6.73
C LEU A 65 11.81 1.39 7.64
N VAL A 66 12.15 1.23 8.92
CA VAL A 66 12.31 2.35 9.86
C VAL A 66 13.36 3.35 9.37
N LYS A 67 14.51 2.86 8.88
CA LYS A 67 15.58 3.72 8.35
C LYS A 67 15.10 4.53 7.13
N THR A 68 14.44 3.87 6.18
CA THR A 68 13.92 4.54 4.97
C THR A 68 12.80 5.52 5.31
N TRP A 69 11.91 5.17 6.24
CA TRP A 69 10.85 6.04 6.73
C TRP A 69 11.38 7.30 7.42
N ASN A 70 12.41 7.16 8.27
CA ASN A 70 13.02 8.31 8.93
C ASN A 70 13.68 9.27 7.91
N LYS A 71 14.27 8.73 6.84
CA LYS A 71 14.78 9.55 5.74
C LYS A 71 13.65 10.25 5.01
N LEU A 72 12.56 9.53 4.74
CA LEU A 72 11.40 10.13 4.11
C LEU A 72 10.88 11.34 4.89
N ASN A 73 10.72 11.18 6.21
CA ASN A 73 10.28 12.26 7.09
C ASN A 73 11.29 13.42 7.18
N SER A 74 12.59 13.14 7.04
CA SER A 74 13.60 14.19 7.02
C SER A 74 13.40 15.14 5.84
N TYR A 75 13.01 14.63 4.66
CA TYR A 75 12.70 15.45 3.48
C TYR A 75 11.48 16.35 3.69
N SER A 76 10.48 15.90 4.46
CA SER A 76 9.31 16.71 4.84
C SER A 76 9.73 17.91 5.69
N ILE A 77 10.61 17.67 6.67
CA ILE A 77 11.04 18.67 7.64
C ILE A 77 11.93 19.73 6.97
N THR A 78 12.82 19.31 6.08
CA THR A 78 13.76 20.22 5.41
C THR A 78 13.17 20.98 4.22
N LYS A 79 11.87 20.81 3.91
CA LYS A 79 11.23 21.32 2.68
C LYS A 79 12.07 21.02 1.43
N SER A 80 12.56 19.80 1.33
CA SER A 80 13.42 19.43 0.22
C SER A 80 12.71 19.58 -1.12
N ASP A 81 13.47 19.93 -2.15
CA ASP A 81 12.95 20.06 -3.50
C ASP A 81 12.24 18.76 -3.92
N PHE A 82 11.01 18.90 -4.41
CA PHE A 82 10.23 17.82 -4.97
C PHE A 82 11.03 17.01 -6.01
N ASN A 83 11.89 17.68 -6.78
CA ASN A 83 12.78 17.04 -7.76
C ASN A 83 13.76 16.07 -7.11
N ILE A 84 14.22 16.32 -5.88
CA ILE A 84 15.10 15.40 -5.16
C ILE A 84 14.33 14.16 -4.75
N VAL A 85 13.09 14.33 -4.26
CA VAL A 85 12.25 13.21 -3.81
C VAL A 85 11.87 12.31 -4.97
N THR A 86 11.53 12.87 -6.13
CA THR A 86 11.17 12.08 -7.33
C THR A 86 12.33 11.23 -7.83
N THR A 87 13.59 11.67 -7.70
CA THR A 87 14.77 10.85 -8.06
C THR A 87 14.93 9.60 -7.17
N LYS A 88 14.28 9.58 -6.01
CA LYS A 88 14.27 8.44 -5.08
C LYS A 88 13.07 7.52 -5.27
N ILE A 89 12.21 7.82 -6.24
CA ILE A 89 11.13 6.93 -6.67
C ILE A 89 11.65 6.01 -7.76
N VAL A 90 11.46 4.71 -7.55
CA VAL A 90 11.78 3.69 -8.54
C VAL A 90 10.62 3.52 -9.49
N TYR A 91 10.88 3.59 -10.79
CA TYR A 91 9.89 3.23 -11.80
C TYR A 91 10.27 1.93 -12.51
N LEU A 92 9.38 0.94 -12.42
CA LEU A 92 9.57 -0.40 -12.98
C LEU A 92 8.56 -0.66 -14.11
N SER A 93 8.98 -0.39 -15.35
CA SER A 93 8.18 -0.66 -16.57
C SER A 93 8.36 -2.04 -17.17
N CYS A 94 9.48 -2.73 -16.89
CA CYS A 94 9.69 -4.13 -17.25
C CYS A 94 10.51 -4.88 -16.19
N TRP A 95 10.36 -6.22 -16.13
CA TRP A 95 11.08 -7.07 -15.17
C TRP A 95 12.60 -7.06 -15.34
N ALA A 96 13.11 -6.83 -16.55
CA ALA A 96 14.56 -6.76 -16.80
C ALA A 96 15.23 -5.65 -15.98
N LYS A 97 14.50 -4.56 -15.68
CA LYS A 97 15.00 -3.47 -14.83
C LYS A 97 15.03 -3.83 -13.36
N LEU A 98 14.32 -4.87 -12.92
CA LEU A 98 14.34 -5.30 -11.52
C LEU A 98 15.77 -5.65 -11.11
N GLU A 99 16.48 -6.48 -11.88
CA GLU A 99 17.86 -6.86 -11.55
C GLU A 99 18.81 -5.67 -11.45
N SER A 100 18.68 -4.69 -12.35
CA SER A 100 19.47 -3.45 -12.25
C SER A 100 19.14 -2.61 -11.01
N LEU A 101 17.88 -2.65 -10.54
CA LEU A 101 17.49 -2.01 -9.28
C LEU A 101 18.04 -2.76 -8.07
N LEU A 102 18.17 -4.09 -8.17
CA LEU A 102 18.78 -4.93 -7.12
C LEU A 102 20.29 -4.70 -6.97
N GLN A 103 20.95 -4.24 -8.02
CA GLN A 103 22.39 -3.98 -8.06
C GLN A 103 22.75 -2.50 -7.82
N ALA A 104 21.77 -1.59 -7.88
CA ALA A 104 22.02 -0.17 -7.71
C ALA A 104 22.45 0.13 -6.26
N SER A 105 23.59 0.78 -6.12
CA SER A 105 24.23 1.15 -4.84
C SER A 105 23.56 2.31 -4.10
N ASP A 106 22.46 2.87 -4.62
CA ASP A 106 21.73 3.96 -3.97
C ASP A 106 20.93 3.40 -2.77
N PRO A 107 21.35 3.69 -1.53
CA PRO A 107 20.97 2.87 -0.40
C PRO A 107 19.53 3.08 0.07
N TYR A 108 18.78 4.04 -0.50
CA TYR A 108 17.41 4.35 -0.05
C TYR A 108 16.50 4.74 -1.21
N LYS A 109 15.47 3.92 -1.42
CA LYS A 109 14.36 4.21 -2.34
C LYS A 109 13.13 4.53 -1.50
N LEU A 110 12.51 5.67 -1.77
CA LEU A 110 11.39 6.19 -0.96
C LEU A 110 10.04 5.67 -1.42
N GLY A 111 9.96 5.25 -2.68
CA GLY A 111 8.77 4.63 -3.22
C GLY A 111 9.05 3.89 -4.52
N MET A 112 8.08 3.11 -4.97
CA MET A 112 8.18 2.34 -6.20
C MET A 112 6.85 2.34 -6.96
N ALA A 113 6.89 2.71 -8.25
CA ALA A 113 5.80 2.51 -9.20
C ALA A 113 6.10 1.32 -10.11
N ILE A 114 5.19 0.36 -10.15
CA ILE A 114 5.30 -0.85 -10.99
C ILE A 114 4.22 -0.81 -12.08
N ALA A 115 4.65 -0.60 -13.31
CA ALA A 115 3.79 -0.68 -14.50
C ALA A 115 3.93 -2.02 -15.24
N CYS A 116 4.81 -2.90 -14.76
CA CYS A 116 4.93 -4.26 -15.28
C CYS A 116 3.67 -5.05 -15.02
N SER A 117 3.28 -5.92 -15.96
CA SER A 117 2.32 -6.97 -15.65
C SER A 117 2.92 -7.88 -14.59
N LEU A 118 2.31 -7.87 -13.40
CA LEU A 118 2.68 -8.79 -12.35
C LEU A 118 2.34 -10.24 -12.73
N ASN A 119 1.47 -10.50 -13.70
CA ASN A 119 0.97 -11.86 -14.04
C ASN A 119 2.03 -12.84 -14.55
N SER A 120 3.28 -12.42 -14.76
CA SER A 120 4.40 -13.32 -15.02
C SER A 120 4.72 -14.20 -13.79
N GLU A 121 5.27 -15.38 -14.07
CA GLU A 121 5.91 -16.35 -13.16
C GLU A 121 5.96 -15.98 -11.67
N LYS A 122 5.31 -16.80 -10.82
CA LYS A 122 5.25 -16.66 -9.35
C LYS A 122 6.61 -16.31 -8.73
N GLN A 123 7.68 -16.98 -9.15
CA GLN A 123 9.04 -16.74 -8.64
C GLN A 123 9.51 -15.29 -8.79
N LYS A 124 9.12 -14.59 -9.86
CA LYS A 124 9.48 -13.17 -10.06
C LYS A 124 8.71 -12.27 -9.11
N LYS A 125 7.44 -12.59 -8.82
CA LYS A 125 6.63 -11.86 -7.83
C LYS A 125 7.21 -12.01 -6.43
N ASP A 126 7.54 -13.23 -6.04
CA ASP A 126 8.06 -13.51 -4.70
C ASP A 126 9.39 -12.76 -4.49
N LYS A 127 10.30 -12.85 -5.46
CA LYS A 127 11.56 -12.06 -5.45
C LYS A 127 11.33 -10.54 -5.40
N LEU A 128 10.32 -10.02 -6.08
CA LEU A 128 10.00 -8.59 -6.01
C LEU A 128 9.54 -8.18 -4.61
N ILE A 129 8.66 -8.97 -4.00
CA ILE A 129 8.14 -8.71 -2.65
C ILE A 129 9.28 -8.75 -1.64
N GLU A 130 10.10 -9.80 -1.67
CA GLU A 130 11.30 -9.91 -0.82
C GLU A 130 12.18 -8.66 -0.97
N LYS A 131 12.35 -8.15 -2.18
CA LYS A 131 13.22 -6.99 -2.42
C LYS A 131 12.63 -5.66 -2.00
N ILE A 132 11.31 -5.51 -2.08
CA ILE A 132 10.61 -4.38 -1.48
C ILE A 132 10.84 -4.37 0.05
N LEU A 133 10.72 -5.54 0.69
CA LEU A 133 10.92 -5.72 2.13
C LEU A 133 12.39 -5.50 2.55
N ASP A 134 13.34 -6.16 1.88
CA ASP A 134 14.79 -6.02 2.11
C ASP A 134 15.22 -4.56 2.03
N SER A 135 14.70 -3.84 1.04
CA SER A 135 15.03 -2.43 0.80
C SER A 135 14.31 -1.47 1.75
N GLY A 136 13.32 -1.95 2.49
CA GLY A 136 12.49 -1.14 3.37
C GLY A 136 11.72 -0.05 2.64
N ILE A 137 11.29 -0.30 1.39
CA ILE A 137 10.56 0.70 0.60
C ILE A 137 9.16 0.83 1.20
N PRO A 138 8.77 2.01 1.73
CA PRO A 138 7.54 2.13 2.48
C PRO A 138 6.29 2.22 1.60
N ILE A 139 6.44 2.69 0.36
CA ILE A 139 5.32 2.99 -0.52
C ILE A 139 5.54 2.34 -1.89
N VAL A 140 4.65 1.43 -2.27
CA VAL A 140 4.66 0.80 -3.59
C VAL A 140 3.27 0.91 -4.20
N VAL A 141 3.21 1.35 -5.45
CA VAL A 141 1.98 1.37 -6.25
C VAL A 141 2.22 0.52 -7.49
N TRP A 142 1.21 -0.24 -7.90
CA TRP A 142 1.29 -1.02 -9.13
C TRP A 142 -0.02 -0.99 -9.91
N SER A 143 0.06 -1.23 -11.22
CA SER A 143 -1.12 -1.48 -12.04
C SER A 143 -1.21 -2.95 -12.43
N ARG A 144 -2.43 -3.49 -12.43
CA ARG A 144 -2.74 -4.81 -12.99
C ARG A 144 -2.77 -4.82 -14.52
N ASP A 145 -2.95 -3.65 -15.14
CA ASP A 145 -2.96 -3.47 -16.58
C ASP A 145 -1.85 -2.52 -17.01
N ARG A 146 -1.00 -2.98 -17.93
CA ARG A 146 0.13 -2.22 -18.49
C ARG A 146 -0.25 -1.39 -19.70
N ASN A 147 -1.41 -1.67 -20.31
CA ASN A 147 -1.85 -1.04 -21.56
C ASN A 147 -2.64 0.24 -21.33
N LEU A 148 -2.70 0.72 -20.08
CA LEU A 148 -3.39 1.96 -19.75
C LEU A 148 -2.66 3.17 -20.32
N GLU A 149 -3.44 4.10 -20.88
CA GLU A 149 -2.90 5.34 -21.41
C GLU A 149 -2.22 6.16 -20.30
N ASN A 150 -1.07 6.75 -20.61
CA ASN A 150 -0.31 7.60 -19.68
C ASN A 150 0.02 6.94 -18.33
N LEU A 151 0.08 5.59 -18.27
CA LEU A 151 0.27 4.85 -17.03
C LEU A 151 1.47 5.33 -16.21
N GLU A 152 2.64 5.48 -16.84
CA GLU A 152 3.85 5.99 -16.16
C GLU A 152 3.61 7.33 -15.49
N LYS A 153 3.13 8.31 -16.25
CA LYS A 153 2.83 9.65 -15.76
C LYS A 153 1.81 9.62 -14.63
N ASN A 154 0.75 8.84 -14.78
CA ASN A 154 -0.30 8.70 -13.78
C ASN A 154 0.24 8.09 -12.48
N MET A 155 1.07 7.05 -12.57
CA MET A 155 1.69 6.40 -11.42
C MET A 155 2.69 7.31 -10.72
N CYS A 156 3.56 8.01 -11.47
CA CYS A 156 4.50 8.97 -10.93
C CYS A 156 3.79 10.15 -10.24
N SER A 157 2.61 10.57 -10.74
CA SER A 157 1.81 11.62 -10.09
C SER A 157 1.29 11.26 -8.70
N LEU A 158 1.26 9.97 -8.35
CA LEU A 158 0.91 9.52 -7.01
C LEU A 158 2.02 9.82 -6.00
N PHE A 159 3.25 10.02 -6.46
CA PHE A 159 4.39 10.33 -5.62
C PHE A 159 4.65 11.83 -5.60
N ASN A 160 3.83 12.55 -4.81
CA ASN A 160 4.16 13.91 -4.38
C ASN A 160 4.61 13.92 -2.92
N LEU A 161 5.26 15.00 -2.47
CA LEU A 161 5.79 15.08 -1.11
C LEU A 161 4.69 14.84 -0.06
N ALA A 162 3.51 15.45 -0.23
CA ALA A 162 2.39 15.27 0.70
C ALA A 162 1.92 13.81 0.81
N HIS A 163 1.81 13.10 -0.32
CA HIS A 163 1.41 11.70 -0.35
C HIS A 163 2.48 10.76 0.22
N LEU A 164 3.75 11.15 0.11
CA LEU A 164 4.84 10.34 0.63
C LEU A 164 4.96 10.44 2.16
N THR A 165 4.61 11.59 2.73
CA THR A 165 4.91 11.90 4.14
C THR A 165 3.70 11.71 5.04
N ASP A 166 2.50 11.62 4.46
CA ASP A 166 1.26 11.29 5.14
C ASP A 166 0.50 10.23 4.33
N ASP A 167 0.36 9.04 4.92
CA ASP A 167 -0.33 7.92 4.26
C ASP A 167 -1.82 8.22 4.03
N SER A 168 -2.42 9.09 4.83
CA SER A 168 -3.82 9.50 4.69
C SER A 168 -4.07 10.19 3.35
N HIS A 169 -3.18 11.11 2.96
CA HIS A 169 -3.27 11.83 1.69
C HIS A 169 -3.10 10.90 0.48
N LEU A 170 -2.15 9.97 0.53
CA LEU A 170 -2.00 8.96 -0.53
C LEU A 170 -3.25 8.08 -0.65
N LEU A 171 -3.76 7.57 0.48
CA LEU A 171 -4.92 6.70 0.51
C LEU A 171 -6.20 7.44 0.08
N GLU A 172 -6.33 8.73 0.38
CA GLU A 172 -7.41 9.59 -0.11
C GLU A 172 -7.31 9.79 -1.63
N LYS A 173 -6.12 10.12 -2.15
CA LYS A 173 -5.90 10.24 -3.60
C LYS A 173 -6.28 8.97 -4.34
N ILE A 174 -5.87 7.81 -3.82
CA ILE A 174 -6.19 6.50 -4.39
C ILE A 174 -7.70 6.22 -4.31
N SER A 175 -8.34 6.55 -3.18
CA SER A 175 -9.78 6.43 -3.01
C SER A 175 -10.53 7.23 -4.09
N ASN A 176 -10.11 8.48 -4.32
CA ASN A 176 -10.69 9.33 -5.34
C ASN A 176 -10.50 8.76 -6.75
N ILE A 177 -9.29 8.29 -7.08
CA ILE A 177 -9.02 7.65 -8.38
C ILE A 177 -9.92 6.42 -8.59
N ARG A 178 -10.16 5.62 -7.54
CA ARG A 178 -11.05 4.46 -7.61
C ARG A 178 -12.51 4.85 -7.76
N LYS A 179 -12.96 5.86 -7.02
CA LYS A 179 -14.35 6.34 -7.04
C LYS A 179 -14.78 6.86 -8.40
N PHE A 180 -13.86 7.51 -9.12
CA PHE A 180 -14.11 8.10 -10.43
C PHE A 180 -13.59 7.23 -11.59
N ALA A 181 -13.21 5.98 -11.33
CA ALA A 181 -12.79 5.08 -12.40
C ALA A 181 -13.98 4.70 -13.27
N ASP A 182 -13.80 4.73 -14.58
CA ASP A 182 -14.76 4.30 -15.59
C ASP A 182 -14.00 3.67 -16.78
N ASP A 183 -14.72 3.35 -17.85
CA ASP A 183 -14.12 2.74 -19.05
C ASP A 183 -13.10 3.66 -19.74
N GLN A 184 -13.20 4.98 -19.54
CA GLN A 184 -12.27 5.98 -20.11
C GLN A 184 -11.06 6.23 -19.19
N GLN A 185 -11.23 6.06 -17.87
CA GLN A 185 -10.19 6.24 -16.85
C GLN A 185 -10.08 5.01 -15.94
N PRO A 186 -9.66 3.85 -16.48
CA PRO A 186 -9.75 2.58 -15.76
C PRO A 186 -8.69 2.41 -14.68
N LEU A 187 -7.76 3.36 -14.50
CA LEU A 187 -6.63 3.23 -13.57
C LEU A 187 -7.07 2.81 -12.18
N GLY A 188 -8.15 3.39 -11.64
CA GLY A 188 -8.65 3.03 -10.32
C GLY A 188 -9.01 1.54 -10.19
N TYR A 189 -9.53 0.92 -11.24
CA TYR A 189 -9.79 -0.53 -11.25
C TYR A 189 -8.52 -1.35 -11.20
N HIS A 190 -7.42 -0.87 -11.78
CA HIS A 190 -6.18 -1.63 -11.88
C HIS A 190 -5.15 -1.29 -10.80
N LEU A 191 -5.36 -0.22 -10.03
CA LEU A 191 -4.39 0.31 -9.08
C LEU A 191 -4.34 -0.47 -7.77
N GLY A 192 -3.20 -1.11 -7.52
CA GLY A 192 -2.80 -1.65 -6.23
C GLY A 192 -1.89 -0.69 -5.46
N VAL A 193 -1.96 -0.77 -4.13
CA VAL A 193 -1.15 0.05 -3.23
C VAL A 193 -0.66 -0.78 -2.05
N TRP A 194 0.59 -0.53 -1.71
CA TRP A 194 1.28 -0.92 -0.51
C TRP A 194 1.77 0.36 0.14
N CYS A 195 1.40 0.57 1.39
CA CYS A 195 1.90 1.69 2.18
C CYS A 195 2.12 1.19 3.60
N ASP A 196 3.35 1.25 4.10
CA ASP A 196 3.69 0.83 5.44
C ASP A 196 4.15 2.01 6.29
N VAL A 197 3.57 2.10 7.48
CA VAL A 197 3.92 3.09 8.51
C VAL A 197 4.50 2.32 9.70
N PRO A 198 5.79 2.49 10.04
CA PRO A 198 6.45 1.70 11.09
C PRO A 198 5.72 1.72 12.44
N GLN A 199 5.16 2.88 12.81
CA GLN A 199 4.41 3.07 14.05
C GLN A 199 3.19 2.12 14.10
N LYS A 200 2.40 2.06 13.02
CA LYS A 200 1.22 1.19 12.91
C LYS A 200 1.60 -0.29 13.00
N ILE A 201 2.73 -0.67 12.38
CA ILE A 201 3.27 -2.04 12.45
C ILE A 201 3.71 -2.38 13.89
N THR A 202 4.36 -1.45 14.58
CA THR A 202 4.76 -1.64 15.98
C THR A 202 3.54 -1.85 16.89
N GLU A 203 2.50 -1.04 16.72
CA GLU A 203 1.27 -1.12 17.50
C GLU A 203 0.59 -2.49 17.33
N ILE A 204 0.43 -2.96 16.10
CA ILE A 204 -0.19 -4.27 15.85
C ILE A 204 0.67 -5.43 16.38
N GLN A 205 2.00 -5.34 16.28
CA GLN A 205 2.89 -6.35 16.83
C GLN A 205 2.81 -6.42 18.37
N LYS A 206 2.70 -5.27 19.04
CA LYS A 206 2.47 -5.21 20.50
C LYS A 206 1.12 -5.82 20.87
N PHE A 207 0.05 -5.43 20.18
CA PHE A 207 -1.29 -5.97 20.40
C PHE A 207 -1.33 -7.50 20.25
N ARG A 208 -0.69 -8.05 19.21
CA ARG A 208 -0.59 -9.51 19.00
C ARG A 208 0.14 -10.22 20.14
N LYS A 209 1.22 -9.64 20.65
CA LYS A 209 1.96 -10.21 21.77
C LYS A 209 1.11 -10.23 23.03
N GLN A 210 0.39 -9.15 23.31
CA GLN A 210 -0.51 -9.07 24.47
C GLN A 210 -1.68 -10.08 24.35
N ALA A 211 -2.37 -10.12 23.21
CA ALA A 211 -3.48 -11.05 22.99
C ALA A 211 -3.06 -12.53 23.09
N ARG A 212 -1.80 -12.87 22.76
CA ARG A 212 -1.25 -14.23 22.94
C ARG A 212 -0.93 -14.56 24.40
N LEU A 213 -0.65 -13.56 25.24
CA LEU A 213 -0.38 -13.77 26.66
C LEU A 213 -1.68 -13.93 27.46
N GLU A 214 -2.79 -13.42 26.94
CA GLU A 214 -4.13 -13.47 27.55
C GLU A 214 -4.97 -14.68 27.12
N ALA A 215 -4.48 -15.49 26.17
CA ALA A 215 -5.16 -16.67 25.61
C ALA A 215 -4.52 -17.98 26.09
#